data_AF-A0A661L4C1-F1
#
_entry.id   AF-A0A661L4C1-F1
#
_cell.length_a   1.000
_cell.length_b   1.000
_cell.length_c   1.000
_cell.angle_alpha   90.00
_cell.angle_beta   90.00
_cell.angle_gamma   90.00
#
_symmetry.space_group_name_H-M   'P 1'
#
loop_
_entity.id
_entity.type
_entity.pdbx_description
1 polymer ?
#
loop_
_entity_poly.entity_id
_entity_poly.type
_entity_poly.pdbx_seq_one_letter_code
_entity_poly.pdbx_strand_id
1 'polypeptide(L)'
;MITCAFCNQEIEFEGRVSRNDTCPNCGCDLHCCLQCKFYDSGSYNECKEVLAERTIDKERANICEYFVLKGSKEEESGRKAAAKKALEDLFGKK
;
A
#
# COMPACT_ATOMS: atom_id res chain seq x y z
N MET A 1 -7.65 8.76 4.40
CA MET A 1 -8.56 8.53 3.27
C MET A 1 -7.81 7.74 2.21
N ILE A 2 -8.43 6.67 1.74
CA ILE A 2 -7.97 5.88 0.61
C ILE A 2 -9.01 5.93 -0.50
N THR A 3 -8.62 5.63 -1.73
CA THR A 3 -9.53 5.57 -2.87
C THR A 3 -9.68 4.12 -3.30
N CYS A 4 -10.92 3.64 -3.36
CA CYS A 4 -11.21 2.28 -3.82
C CYS A 4 -10.83 2.14 -5.30
N ALA A 5 -10.00 1.17 -5.64
CA ALA A 5 -9.58 0.91 -7.02
C ALA A 5 -10.73 0.46 -7.96
N PHE A 6 -11.85 0.02 -7.39
CA PHE A 6 -12.98 -0.53 -8.16
C PHE A 6 -14.06 0.53 -8.43
N CYS A 7 -14.49 1.25 -7.38
CA CYS A 7 -15.60 2.21 -7.50
C CYS A 7 -15.17 3.68 -7.41
N ASN A 8 -13.88 3.96 -7.20
CA ASN A 8 -13.30 5.30 -7.07
C ASN A 8 -13.86 6.17 -5.92
N GLN A 9 -14.64 5.60 -5.01
CA GLN A 9 -15.11 6.29 -3.82
C GLN A 9 -14.01 6.38 -2.77
N GLU A 10 -14.02 7.49 -2.03
CA GLU A 10 -13.15 7.67 -0.88
C GLU A 10 -13.66 6.86 0.32
N ILE A 11 -12.73 6.23 1.03
CA ILE A 11 -13.02 5.47 2.24
C ILE A 11 -12.17 6.08 3.36
N GLU A 12 -12.84 6.47 4.43
CA GLU A 12 -12.18 6.80 5.68
C GLU A 12 -11.73 5.49 6.33
N PHE A 13 -10.42 5.33 6.44
CA PHE A 13 -9.81 4.12 6.96
C PHE A 13 -8.69 4.53 7.91
N GLU A 14 -8.72 3.99 9.12
CA GLU A 14 -7.72 4.18 10.15
C GLU A 14 -7.02 2.86 10.46
N GLY A 15 -5.68 2.88 10.56
CA GLY A 15 -4.89 1.68 10.85
C GLY A 15 -4.61 0.80 9.62
N ARG A 16 -4.47 -0.50 9.87
CA ARG A 16 -4.11 -1.50 8.85
C ARG A 16 -5.36 -2.21 8.35
N VAL A 17 -5.46 -2.38 7.02
CA VAL A 17 -6.49 -3.20 6.39
C VAL A 17 -6.30 -4.66 6.77
N SER A 18 -7.34 -5.25 7.33
CA SER A 18 -7.49 -6.69 7.53
C SER A 18 -7.78 -7.38 6.21
N ARG A 19 -7.49 -8.67 6.14
CA ARG A 19 -7.75 -9.50 4.96
C ARG A 19 -9.23 -9.53 4.54
N ASN A 20 -10.12 -9.38 5.52
CA ASN A 20 -11.57 -9.47 5.32
C ASN A 20 -12.24 -8.10 5.15
N ASP A 21 -11.48 -7.00 5.17
CA ASP A 21 -12.05 -5.67 4.99
C ASP A 21 -12.48 -5.47 3.53
N THR A 22 -13.69 -4.95 3.37
CA THR A 22 -14.31 -4.68 2.07
C THR A 22 -14.67 -3.21 1.94
N CYS A 23 -14.71 -2.70 0.71
CA CYS A 23 -15.20 -1.37 0.43
C CYS A 23 -16.68 -1.24 0.86
N PRO A 24 -17.06 -0.25 1.67
CA PRO A 24 -18.45 -0.09 2.11
C PRO A 24 -19.40 0.31 0.97
N ASN A 25 -18.87 0.81 -0.15
CA ASN A 25 -19.67 1.26 -1.29
C ASN A 25 -19.92 0.16 -2.33
N CYS A 26 -18.94 -0.70 -2.60
CA CYS A 26 -19.03 -1.71 -3.67
C CYS A 26 -18.81 -3.16 -3.21
N GLY A 27 -18.43 -3.39 -1.95
CA GLY A 27 -18.21 -4.72 -1.39
C GLY A 27 -16.94 -5.43 -1.86
N CYS A 28 -16.13 -4.83 -2.73
CA CYS A 28 -14.87 -5.42 -3.19
C CYS A 28 -13.83 -5.48 -2.06
N ASP A 29 -12.97 -6.50 -2.10
CA ASP A 29 -11.91 -6.72 -1.12
C ASP A 29 -10.89 -5.55 -1.13
N LEU A 30 -10.56 -5.03 0.06
CA LEU A 30 -9.53 -3.99 0.20
C LEU A 30 -8.12 -4.58 0.30
N HIS A 31 -7.99 -5.81 0.80
CA HIS A 31 -6.72 -6.55 0.87
C HIS A 31 -6.44 -7.34 -0.42
N CYS A 32 -6.41 -6.66 -1.55
CA CYS A 32 -6.12 -7.24 -2.87
C CYS A 32 -4.97 -6.52 -3.57
N CYS A 33 -4.42 -7.11 -4.64
CA CYS A 33 -3.30 -6.49 -5.35
C CYS A 33 -3.68 -5.10 -5.89
N LEU A 34 -4.87 -4.92 -6.46
CA LEU A 34 -5.29 -3.62 -7.02
C LEU A 34 -5.33 -2.47 -5.98
N GLN A 35 -5.44 -2.78 -4.69
CA GLN A 35 -5.39 -1.80 -3.60
C GLN A 35 -4.03 -1.71 -2.92
N CYS A 36 -3.04 -2.50 -3.35
CA CYS A 36 -1.68 -2.46 -2.84
C CYS A 36 -0.85 -1.35 -3.50
N LYS A 37 0.00 -0.65 -2.72
CA LYS A 37 0.92 0.37 -3.25
C LYS A 37 1.98 -0.20 -4.21
N PHE A 38 2.26 -1.50 -4.10
CA PHE A 38 3.27 -2.19 -4.91
C PHE A 38 2.74 -2.74 -6.22
N TYR A 39 1.42 -2.77 -6.43
CA TYR A 39 0.85 -3.26 -7.66
C TYR A 39 1.23 -2.35 -8.84
N ASP A 40 1.65 -2.98 -9.92
CA ASP A 40 2.12 -2.31 -11.12
C ASP A 40 2.00 -3.27 -12.30
N SER A 41 1.06 -3.01 -13.20
CA SER A 41 0.75 -3.91 -14.34
C SER A 41 1.91 -4.10 -15.32
N GLY A 42 2.93 -3.23 -15.29
CA GLY A 42 4.13 -3.33 -16.13
C GLY A 42 5.25 -4.18 -15.53
N SER A 43 5.15 -4.57 -14.27
CA SER A 43 6.17 -5.36 -13.58
C SER A 43 6.00 -6.87 -13.85
N TYR A 44 7.09 -7.64 -13.76
CA TYR A 44 7.12 -9.09 -14.11
C TYR A 44 6.00 -9.92 -13.45
N ASN A 45 5.69 -9.66 -12.17
CA ASN A 45 4.60 -10.32 -11.43
C ASN A 45 3.40 -9.41 -11.18
N GLU A 46 3.32 -8.30 -11.92
CA GLU A 46 2.46 -7.16 -11.66
C GLU A 46 2.65 -6.58 -10.25
N CYS A 47 3.85 -6.74 -9.70
CA CYS A 47 4.23 -6.32 -8.35
C CYS A 47 5.67 -5.80 -8.36
N LYS A 48 5.89 -4.64 -7.74
CA LYS A 48 7.20 -4.00 -7.56
C LYS A 48 8.01 -4.60 -6.41
N GLU A 49 7.36 -5.26 -5.47
CA GLU A 49 8.04 -6.02 -4.43
C GLU A 49 8.42 -7.40 -4.99
N VAL A 50 9.71 -7.59 -5.26
CA VAL A 50 10.24 -8.78 -5.96
C VAL A 50 10.23 -10.03 -5.08
N LEU A 51 10.23 -9.86 -3.75
CA LEU A 51 10.16 -10.96 -2.79
C LEU A 51 8.71 -11.39 -2.50
N ALA A 52 7.72 -10.60 -2.92
CA ALA A 52 6.32 -10.93 -2.69
C ALA A 52 5.90 -12.17 -3.49
N GLU A 53 5.07 -13.00 -2.86
CA GLU A 53 4.49 -14.16 -3.52
C GLU A 53 3.60 -13.73 -4.70
N ARG A 54 3.68 -14.49 -5.80
CA ARG A 54 2.87 -14.22 -6.99
C ARG A 54 1.41 -14.54 -6.72
N THR A 55 0.60 -13.51 -6.59
CA THR A 55 -0.87 -13.63 -6.57
C THR A 55 -1.41 -13.75 -7.99
N ILE A 56 -2.29 -14.72 -8.27
CA ILE A 56 -2.91 -14.90 -9.60
C ILE A 56 -4.09 -13.95 -9.78
N ASP A 57 -5.04 -13.99 -8.85
CA ASP A 57 -6.22 -13.13 -8.86
C ASP A 57 -5.91 -11.80 -8.17
N LYS A 58 -5.80 -10.73 -8.97
CA LYS A 58 -5.38 -9.41 -8.47
C LYS A 58 -6.51 -8.65 -7.78
N GLU A 59 -7.75 -9.08 -7.99
CA GLU A 59 -8.96 -8.38 -7.56
C GLU A 59 -9.49 -8.92 -6.23
N ARG A 60 -9.17 -10.17 -5.90
CA ARG A 60 -9.63 -10.83 -4.67
C ARG A 60 -8.68 -10.71 -3.49
N ALA A 61 -9.23 -10.89 -2.28
CA ALA A 61 -8.47 -10.97 -1.05
C ALA A 61 -7.33 -12.00 -1.14
N ASN A 62 -6.12 -11.58 -0.78
CA ASN A 62 -4.93 -12.44 -0.75
C ASN A 62 -4.26 -12.46 0.63
N ILE A 63 -3.20 -13.25 0.77
CA ILE A 63 -2.44 -13.42 2.01
C ILE A 63 -1.03 -12.79 1.94
N CYS A 64 -0.80 -11.90 0.97
CA CYS A 64 0.53 -11.34 0.73
C CYS A 64 1.02 -10.58 1.97
N GLU A 65 2.09 -11.05 2.60
CA GLU A 65 2.66 -10.42 3.80
C GLU A 65 3.30 -9.04 3.52
N TYR A 66 3.61 -8.76 2.25
CA TYR A 66 4.12 -7.48 1.79
C TYR A 66 3.03 -6.47 1.43
N PHE A 67 1.76 -6.82 1.64
CA PHE A 67 0.65 -5.92 1.33
C PHE A 67 0.75 -4.61 2.10
N VAL A 68 0.65 -3.50 1.38
CA VAL A 68 0.49 -2.18 1.97
C VAL A 68 -0.57 -1.43 1.19
N LEU A 69 -1.63 -1.02 1.89
CA LEU A 69 -2.75 -0.31 1.31
C LEU A 69 -2.29 1.02 0.67
N LYS A 70 -2.61 1.22 -0.59
CA LYS A 70 -2.29 2.45 -1.32
C LYS A 70 -3.04 3.65 -0.71
N GLY A 71 -2.31 4.72 -0.40
CA GLY A 71 -2.87 5.91 0.24
C GLY A 71 -3.01 5.80 1.76
N SER A 72 -2.67 4.65 2.35
CA SER A 72 -2.52 4.58 3.81
C SER A 72 -1.34 5.45 4.26
N LYS A 73 -1.53 6.14 5.38
CA LYS A 73 -0.41 6.81 6.06
C LYS A 73 0.33 5.71 6.81
N GLU A 74 1.50 5.31 6.30
CA GLU A 74 2.43 4.54 7.13
C GLU A 74 2.79 5.40 8.34
N GLU A 75 2.81 4.81 9.54
CA GLU A 75 3.45 5.47 10.66
C GLU A 75 4.90 5.78 10.24
N GLU A 76 5.24 7.07 10.18
CA GLU A 76 6.62 7.47 10.07
C GLU A 76 7.34 6.99 11.33
N SER A 77 8.01 5.85 11.23
CA SER A 77 9.04 5.45 12.19
C SER A 77 9.98 6.65 12.35
N GLY A 78 10.21 7.11 13.58
CA GLY A 78 11.10 8.25 13.88
C GLY A 78 12.50 8.12 13.28
N ARG A 79 12.88 6.92 12.84
CA ARG A 79 14.06 6.63 12.01
C ARG A 79 14.09 7.39 10.68
N LYS A 80 12.96 7.61 10.00
CA LYS A 80 12.90 8.36 8.73
C LYS A 80 13.23 9.83 8.95
N ALA A 81 12.65 10.44 9.98
CA ALA A 81 12.94 11.82 10.38
C ALA A 81 14.41 11.98 10.82
N ALA A 82 14.93 11.03 11.61
CA ALA A 82 16.33 11.02 12.03
C ALA A 82 17.31 10.84 10.85
N ALA A 83 17.00 9.95 9.90
CA ALA A 83 17.79 9.75 8.70
C ALA A 83 17.80 10.98 7.79
N LYS A 84 16.64 11.66 7.63
CA LYS A 84 16.55 12.90 6.86
C LYS A 84 17.39 14.02 7.50
N LYS A 85 17.31 14.18 8.82
CA LYS A 85 18.14 15.14 9.56
C LYS A 85 19.64 14.83 9.41
N ALA A 86 20.05 13.58 9.60
CA ALA A 86 21.43 13.16 9.42
C ALA A 86 21.95 13.42 7.99
N LEU A 87 21.10 13.24 6.98
CA LEU A 87 21.45 13.53 5.59
C LEU A 87 21.57 15.04 5.32
N GLU A 88 20.70 15.87 5.90
CA GLU A 88 20.81 17.33 5.84
C GLU A 88 22.08 17.84 6.54
N ASP A 89 22.45 17.26 7.69
CA ASP A 89 23.68 17.59 8.42
C ASP A 89 24.95 17.20 7.64
N LEU A 90 24.89 16.12 6.85
CA LEU A 90 26.03 15.65 6.04
C LEU A 90 26.25 16.47 4.76
N PHE A 91 25.18 16.96 4.13
CA PHE A 91 25.28 17.55 2.80
C PHE A 91 25.03 19.07 2.75
N GLY A 92 24.41 19.66 3.78
CA GLY A 92 24.24 21.12 3.93
C GLY A 92 23.41 21.79 2.82
N LYS A 93 22.53 22.72 3.19
CA LYS A 93 21.89 23.60 2.20
C LYS A 93 22.90 24.66 1.76
N LYS A 94 23.35 24.62 0.51
CA LYS A 94 23.79 25.84 -0.18
C LYS A 94 22.56 26.63 -0.60
#